data_AF-A0A7X7D2L1-F1
#
_entry.id   AF-A0A7X7D2L1-F1
#
_cell.length_a   1.000
_cell.length_b   1.000
_cell.length_c   1.000
_cell.angle_alpha   90.00
_cell.angle_beta   90.00
_cell.angle_gamma   90.00
#
_symmetry.space_group_name_H-M   'P 1'
#
loop_
_entity.id
_entity.type
_entity.pdbx_description
1 polymer ?
#
loop_
_entity_poly.entity_id
_entity_poly.type
_entity_poly.pdbx_seq_one_letter_code
_entity_poly.pdbx_strand_id
1 'polypeptide(L)' 'MTETAPSVTVIAEALAVIDQALSTMQHRELVSSSEVSDLLLDLRLLLATAPEPLVVEELQVASSV' A
#
# COMPACT_ATOMS: atom_id res chain seq x y z
N MET A 1 21.08 15.87 5.16
CA MET A 1 19.69 16.19 5.53
C MET A 1 18.83 15.02 5.08
N THR A 2 18.06 14.44 5.99
CA THR A 2 17.25 13.23 5.81
C THR A 2 15.96 13.55 5.06
N GLU A 3 15.82 13.10 3.81
CA GLU A 3 14.62 13.30 2.98
C GLU A 3 13.88 11.97 2.69
N THR A 4 13.95 10.99 3.60
CA THR A 4 13.25 9.68 3.46
C THR A 4 11.98 9.58 4.32
N ALA A 5 11.70 10.58 5.17
CA ALA A 5 10.52 10.57 6.05
C ALA A 5 9.14 10.74 5.37
N PRO A 6 8.97 11.52 4.27
CA PRO A 6 7.63 11.79 3.74
C PRO A 6 7.02 10.56 3.05
N SER A 7 7.83 9.77 2.33
CA SER A 7 7.35 8.59 1.58
C SER A 7 6.93 7.44 2.49
N VAL A 8 7.64 7.18 3.59
CA VAL A 8 7.27 6.14 4.57
C VAL A 8 5.94 6.48 5.26
N THR A 9 5.70 7.76 5.55
CA THR A 9 4.45 8.23 6.17
C THR A 9 3.26 8.03 5.23
N VAL A 10 3.40 8.40 3.95
CA VAL A 10 2.35 8.22 2.93
C VAL A 10 2.00 6.74 2.73
N ILE A 11 3.01 5.85 2.71
CA ILE A 11 2.78 4.40 2.61
C ILE A 11 2.04 3.88 3.85
N ALA A 12 2.41 4.32 5.04
CA ALA A 12 1.74 3.91 6.28
C ALA A 12 0.27 4.38 6.34
N GLU A 13 -0.02 5.59 5.87
CA GLU A 13 -1.39 6.11 5.76
C GLU A 13 -2.21 5.31 4.74
N ALA A 14 -1.64 5.01 3.57
CA ALA A 14 -2.29 4.16 2.59
C ALA A 14 -2.60 2.77 3.17
N LEU A 15 -1.65 2.13 3.84
CA LEU A 15 -1.86 0.83 4.50
C LEU A 15 -2.98 0.87 5.55
N ALA A 16 -3.04 1.93 6.36
CA ALA A 16 -4.11 2.09 7.35
C ALA A 16 -5.51 2.19 6.71
N VAL A 17 -5.63 2.86 5.56
CA VAL A 17 -6.89 2.94 4.81
C VAL A 17 -7.28 1.58 4.23
N ILE A 18 -6.31 0.85 3.67
CA ILE A 18 -6.50 -0.51 3.14
C ILE A 18 -7.01 -1.45 4.25
N ASP A 19 -6.34 -1.48 5.39
CA ASP A 19 -6.68 -2.38 6.49
C ASP A 19 -8.09 -2.11 7.04
N GLN A 20 -8.50 -0.84 7.10
CA GLN A 20 -9.85 -0.46 7.53
C GLN A 20 -10.93 -0.97 6.56
N ALA A 21 -10.70 -0.81 5.25
CA ALA A 21 -11.63 -1.26 4.23
C ALA A 21 -11.75 -2.80 4.22
N LEU A 22 -10.61 -3.50 4.33
CA LEU A 22 -10.56 -4.96 4.37
C LEU A 22 -11.17 -5.53 5.66
N SER A 23 -10.97 -4.89 6.80
CA SER A 23 -11.63 -5.28 8.06
C SER A 23 -13.15 -5.19 7.93
N THR A 24 -13.66 -4.11 7.32
CA THR A 24 -15.11 -3.96 7.08
C THR A 24 -15.67 -5.07 6.20
N MET A 25 -14.92 -5.51 5.19
CA MET A 25 -15.32 -6.63 4.33
C MET A 25 -15.29 -7.98 5.07
N GLN A 26 -14.31 -8.22 5.95
CA GLN A 26 -14.20 -9.47 6.71
C GLN A 26 -15.38 -9.73 7.67
N HIS A 27 -16.00 -8.67 8.20
CA HIS A 27 -17.12 -8.80 9.14
C HIS A 27 -18.47 -9.02 8.45
N ARG A 28 -18.51 -9.06 7.12
CA ARG A 28 -19.75 -9.25 6.35
C ARG A 28 -19.88 -10.69 5.88
N GLU A 29 -21.05 -11.28 6.13
CA GLU A 29 -21.34 -12.66 5.73
C GLU A 29 -21.47 -12.84 4.21
N LEU A 30 -21.91 -11.79 3.50
CA LEU A 30 -22.05 -11.77 2.03
C LEU A 30 -21.65 -10.39 1.51
N VAL A 31 -20.79 -10.37 0.49
CA VAL A 31 -20.35 -9.15 -0.21
C VAL A 31 -20.71 -9.29 -1.68
N SER A 32 -21.28 -8.23 -2.27
CA SER A 32 -21.63 -8.26 -3.70
C SER A 32 -20.38 -8.18 -4.59
N SER A 33 -20.44 -8.76 -5.79
CA SER A 33 -19.33 -8.66 -6.76
C SER A 33 -19.04 -7.21 -7.18
N SER A 34 -20.06 -6.34 -7.13
CA SER A 34 -19.90 -4.90 -7.36
C SER A 34 -19.09 -4.25 -6.24
N GLU A 35 -19.42 -4.51 -4.96
CA GLU A 35 -18.67 -3.94 -3.83
C GLU A 35 -17.21 -4.40 -3.80
N VAL A 36 -16.94 -5.67 -4.16
CA VAL A 36 -15.57 -6.15 -4.30
C VAL A 36 -14.85 -5.41 -5.43
N SER A 37 -15.53 -5.14 -6.55
CA SER A 37 -14.93 -4.43 -7.69
C SER A 37 -14.62 -2.98 -7.35
N ASP A 38 -15.52 -2.30 -6.62
CA ASP A 38 -15.33 -0.92 -6.18
C ASP A 38 -14.16 -0.82 -5.19
N LEU A 39 -14.09 -1.71 -4.21
CA LEU A 39 -12.95 -1.78 -3.29
C LEU A 39 -11.63 -2.02 -4.01
N LEU A 40 -11.59 -2.93 -4.98
CA LEU A 40 -10.39 -3.18 -5.79
C LEU A 40 -9.99 -1.95 -6.62
N LEU A 41 -10.96 -1.16 -7.09
CA LEU A 41 -10.69 0.08 -7.82
C LEU A 41 -10.11 1.15 -6.89
N ASP A 42 -10.66 1.30 -5.68
CA ASP A 42 -10.15 2.22 -4.67
C ASP A 42 -8.72 1.86 -4.25
N LEU A 43 -8.44 0.56 -4.02
CA LEU A 43 -7.08 0.08 -3.75
C LEU A 43 -6.12 0.42 -4.88
N ARG A 44 -6.52 0.22 -6.13
CA ARG A 44 -5.69 0.55 -7.28
C ARG A 44 -5.38 2.05 -7.33
N LEU A 45 -6.38 2.90 -7.10
CA LEU A 45 -6.20 4.36 -7.13
C LEU A 45 -5.26 4.82 -6.00
N LEU A 46 -5.42 4.27 -4.80
CA LEU A 46 -4.58 4.55 -3.65
C LEU A 46 -3.12 4.11 -3.87
N LEU A 47 -2.93 2.92 -4.44
CA LEU A 47 -1.59 2.41 -4.77
C LEU A 47 -0.95 3.15 -5.94
N ALA A 48 -1.74 3.62 -6.91
CA ALA A 48 -1.26 4.40 -8.05
C ALA A 48 -0.90 5.86 -7.69
N THR A 49 -1.41 6.37 -6.57
CA THR A 49 -1.05 7.68 -6.02
C THR A 49 0.19 7.64 -5.12
N ALA A 50 0.69 6.45 -4.77
CA ALA A 50 1.99 6.32 -4.14
C ALA A 50 3.10 6.79 -5.11
N PRO A 51 3.97 7.72 -4.69
CA PRO A 51 5.00 8.27 -5.57
C PRO A 51 6.06 7.22 -5.91
N GLU A 52 6.04 6.75 -7.16
CA GLU A 52 7.03 5.89 -7.86
C GLU A 52 7.44 4.56 -7.18
N PRO A 53 7.90 3.57 -7.96
CA PRO A 53 8.18 2.24 -7.43
C PRO A 53 9.32 2.32 -6.42
N LEU A 54 9.15 1.63 -5.29
CA LEU A 54 10.24 1.26 -4.40
C LEU A 54 11.28 0.52 -5.24
N VAL A 55 12.31 1.24 -5.70
CA VAL A 55 13.55 0.64 -6.14
C VAL A 55 14.11 -0.03 -4.89
N VAL A 56 13.78 -1.30 -4.70
CA VAL A 56 14.53 -2.19 -3.83
C VAL A 56 15.88 -2.35 -4.51
N GLU A 57 16.78 -1.38 -4.29
CA GLU A 57 18.20 -1.60 -4.54
C GLU A 57 18.59 -2.79 -3.68
N GLU A 58 18.81 -3.93 -4.35
CA GLU A 58 19.41 -5.10 -3.72
C GLU A 58 20.62 -4.61 -2.93
N LEU A 59 20.62 -4.97 -1.65
CA LEU A 59 21.62 -4.62 -0.67
C LEU A 59 23.02 -4.98 -1.21
N GLN A 60 23.68 -4.05 -1.89
CA GLN A 60 25.05 -4.17 -2.33
C GLN A 60 25.93 -3.96 -1.08
N VAL A 61 25.86 -4.89 -0.14
CA VAL A 61 26.93 -5.05 0.85
C VAL A 61 28.10 -5.55 0.06
N ALA A 62 28.97 -4.60 -0.27
CA ALA A 62 30.37 -4.83 -0.45
C ALA A 62 30.87 -5.76 0.66
N SER A 63 30.99 -7.04 0.33
CA SER A 63 32.03 -7.87 0.92
C SER A 63 33.08 -8.03 -0.17
N SER A 64 33.86 -6.96 -0.36
CA SER A 64 35.24 -7.09 -0.76
C SER A 64 35.94 -7.98 0.27
N VAL A 65 36.23 -9.23 -0.11
CA VAL A 65 37.34 -10.04 0.41
C VAL A 65 38.02 -10.67 -0.79
#